data_AF-A0A8S3IKV2-F1
#
_entry.id   AF-A0A8S3IKV2-F1
#
_cell.length_a   1.000
_cell.length_b   1.000
_cell.length_c   1.000
_cell.angle_alpha   90.00
_cell.angle_beta   90.00
_cell.angle_gamma   90.00
#
_symmetry.space_group_name_H-M   'P 1'
#
loop_
_entity.id
_entity.type
_entity.pdbx_description
1 polymer ?
#
loop_
_entity_poly.entity_id
_entity_poly.type
_entity_poly.pdbx_seq_one_letter_code
_entity_poly.pdbx_strand_id
1 'polypeptide(L)'
;FPNRYGDSIGTLNVYVFDGAYKRIWSLSGNRGDNWYEGQVSYISSVPYQIIIEAIAGKDYLGDISIDDFTFTTSNCSIRPMNDAVPTEATTLPSTLSTTTIRQSTLAPQSPWDCNFEQGVLCPTWSHDNDADFRWAPKQGQTPSMNTGPTADHTYGTSDGWYIYMEASFPQQYNQRCRIVSEEIQGQKCLQFWYYMYGMDVDTLNVYIKVNNNMGKPVWTRTRDQGKQWLKG
;
A
#
# COMPACT_ATOMS: atom_id res chain seq x y z
N PHE A 1 -34.55 4.13 -23.04
CA PHE A 1 -33.76 3.36 -22.06
C PHE A 1 -32.59 4.23 -21.62
N PRO A 2 -32.68 5.00 -20.52
CA PRO A 2 -31.63 5.95 -20.18
C PRO A 2 -30.51 5.28 -19.38
N ASN A 3 -29.28 5.52 -19.83
CA ASN A 3 -28.01 5.16 -19.21
C ASN A 3 -27.96 5.63 -17.75
N ARG A 4 -27.90 4.69 -16.80
CA ARG A 4 -27.63 4.97 -15.39
C ARG A 4 -26.12 5.00 -15.16
N TYR A 5 -25.49 6.15 -15.39
CA TYR A 5 -24.26 6.45 -14.65
C TYR A 5 -24.71 6.95 -13.28
N GLY A 6 -24.42 6.19 -12.22
CA GLY A 6 -24.83 6.52 -10.85
C GLY A 6 -24.14 7.79 -10.35
N ASP A 7 -24.93 8.76 -9.89
CA ASP A 7 -24.49 10.08 -9.42
C ASP A 7 -23.88 10.06 -8.00
N SER A 8 -23.68 8.89 -7.38
CA SER A 8 -23.26 8.83 -5.96
C SER A 8 -22.23 7.73 -5.64
N ILE A 9 -21.01 7.84 -6.20
CA ILE A 9 -19.87 6.99 -5.80
C ILE A 9 -19.36 7.32 -4.39
N GLY A 10 -19.56 8.55 -3.92
CA GLY A 10 -19.12 9.02 -2.61
C GLY A 10 -18.22 10.26 -2.68
N THR A 11 -17.51 10.52 -1.59
CA THR A 11 -16.60 11.66 -1.42
C THR A 11 -15.27 11.20 -0.85
N LEU A 12 -14.16 11.64 -1.44
CA LEU A 12 -12.81 11.50 -0.88
C LEU A 12 -12.39 12.85 -0.28
N ASN A 13 -11.98 12.85 0.98
CA ASN A 13 -11.50 14.03 1.70
C ASN A 13 -10.05 13.82 2.16
N VAL A 14 -9.28 14.90 2.20
CA VAL A 14 -7.99 14.95 2.89
C VAL A 14 -8.05 16.02 3.97
N TYR A 15 -7.66 15.65 5.18
CA TYR A 15 -7.54 16.52 6.33
C TYR A 15 -6.10 16.59 6.82
N VAL A 16 -5.85 17.61 7.63
CA VAL A 16 -4.64 17.77 8.45
C VAL A 16 -5.02 17.94 9.90
N PHE A 17 -4.20 17.37 10.78
CA PHE A 17 -4.28 17.57 12.22
C PHE A 17 -2.96 18.16 12.72
N ASP A 18 -2.97 19.44 13.08
CA ASP A 18 -1.80 20.18 13.59
C ASP A 18 -2.07 20.81 14.97
N GLY A 19 -2.97 20.18 15.74
CA GLY A 19 -3.59 20.74 16.94
C GLY A 19 -5.09 21.00 16.77
N ALA A 20 -5.57 21.07 15.52
CA ALA A 20 -6.98 21.08 15.14
C ALA A 20 -7.19 20.28 13.85
N TYR A 21 -8.38 19.67 13.69
CA TYR A 21 -8.77 18.99 12.45
C TYR A 21 -9.17 20.01 11.39
N LYS A 22 -8.54 19.98 10.20
CA LYS A 22 -8.82 20.90 9.08
C LYS A 22 -8.91 20.12 7.76
N ARG A 23 -9.93 20.34 6.94
CA ARG A 23 -10.09 19.65 5.64
C ARG A 23 -9.43 20.44 4.51
N ILE A 24 -8.32 19.94 4.00
CA ILE A 24 -7.51 20.66 3.00
C ILE A 24 -7.84 20.28 1.55
N TRP A 25 -8.55 19.18 1.31
CA TRP A 25 -8.94 18.74 -0.03
C TRP A 25 -10.22 17.91 0.04
N SER A 26 -11.06 18.01 -0.98
CA SER A 26 -12.26 17.19 -1.12
C SER A 26 -12.63 17.03 -2.59
N LEU A 27 -12.99 15.80 -2.98
CA LEU A 27 -13.47 15.44 -4.31
C LEU A 27 -14.67 14.51 -4.18
N SER A 28 -15.77 14.83 -4.86
CA SER A 28 -17.01 14.03 -4.82
C SER A 28 -17.49 13.66 -6.21
N GLY A 29 -18.35 12.63 -6.26
CA GLY A 29 -19.08 12.21 -7.45
C GLY A 29 -18.33 11.18 -8.30
N ASN A 30 -19.00 10.72 -9.35
CA ASN A 30 -18.47 9.71 -10.25
C ASN A 30 -17.44 10.30 -11.22
N ARG A 31 -16.27 9.66 -11.33
CA ARG A 31 -15.17 10.08 -12.21
C ARG A 31 -14.84 9.05 -13.29
N GLY A 32 -15.69 8.04 -13.46
CA GLY A 32 -15.45 6.95 -14.40
C GLY A 32 -14.28 6.07 -13.99
N ASP A 33 -13.88 5.18 -14.90
CA ASP A 33 -12.82 4.19 -14.70
C ASP A 33 -11.46 4.73 -15.16
N ASN A 34 -11.04 5.88 -14.62
CA ASN A 34 -9.74 6.50 -14.90
C ASN A 34 -9.04 6.88 -13.60
N TRP A 35 -7.71 6.88 -13.61
CA TRP A 35 -6.89 7.37 -12.51
C TRP A 35 -6.77 8.89 -12.55
N TYR A 36 -6.96 9.53 -11.40
CA TYR A 36 -6.83 10.98 -11.24
C TYR A 36 -5.79 11.30 -10.15
N GLU A 37 -4.90 12.24 -10.46
CA GLU A 37 -3.93 12.75 -9.49
C GLU A 37 -4.63 13.65 -8.46
N GLY A 38 -4.60 13.24 -7.19
CA GLY A 38 -4.97 14.06 -6.04
C GLY A 38 -3.75 14.82 -5.54
N GLN A 39 -3.81 16.15 -5.54
CA GLN A 39 -2.67 17.00 -5.14
C GLN A 39 -3.15 18.21 -4.34
N VAL A 40 -2.48 18.51 -3.22
CA VAL A 40 -2.72 19.68 -2.38
C VAL A 40 -1.47 20.02 -1.56
N SER A 41 -1.21 21.32 -1.35
CA SER A 41 -0.15 21.78 -0.44
C SER A 41 -0.67 22.06 0.95
N TYR A 42 0.13 21.76 1.97
CA TYR A 42 -0.08 22.21 3.34
C TYR A 42 1.22 22.70 3.96
N ILE A 43 1.19 23.87 4.60
CA ILE A 43 2.33 24.46 5.30
C ILE A 43 1.93 24.61 6.76
N SER A 44 2.71 24.04 7.67
CA SER A 44 2.53 24.23 9.11
C SER A 44 3.88 24.42 9.80
N SER A 45 3.91 25.28 10.82
CA SER A 45 5.07 25.52 11.68
C SER A 45 5.17 24.53 12.85
N VAL A 46 4.16 23.69 13.04
CA VAL A 46 4.11 22.65 14.08
C VAL A 46 3.99 21.26 13.44
N PRO A 47 4.36 20.18 14.15
CA PRO A 47 4.15 18.82 13.66
C PRO A 47 2.67 18.58 13.34
N TYR A 48 2.39 17.93 12.21
CA TYR A 48 1.04 17.65 11.74
C TYR A 48 0.89 16.23 11.20
N GLN A 49 -0.36 15.77 11.09
CA GLN A 49 -0.73 14.49 10.47
C GLN A 49 -1.64 14.74 9.27
N ILE A 50 -1.50 13.94 8.22
CA ILE A 50 -2.45 13.89 7.09
C ILE A 50 -3.45 12.77 7.35
N ILE A 51 -4.74 13.03 7.12
CA ILE A 51 -5.82 12.05 7.26
C ILE A 51 -6.58 11.97 5.93
N ILE A 52 -6.85 10.77 5.45
CA ILE A 52 -7.61 10.53 4.23
C ILE A 52 -8.89 9.80 4.58
N GLU A 53 -10.02 10.30 4.12
CA GLU A 53 -11.36 9.80 4.46
C GLU A 53 -12.14 9.58 3.17
N ALA A 54 -12.70 8.38 3.00
CA ALA A 54 -13.69 8.10 1.97
C ALA A 54 -15.08 8.01 2.64
N ILE A 55 -16.05 8.75 2.11
CA ILE A 55 -17.46 8.72 2.49
C ILE A 55 -18.21 7.99 1.38
N ALA A 56 -18.86 6.87 1.71
CA ALA A 56 -19.67 6.13 0.75
C ALA A 56 -20.84 6.97 0.24
N GLY A 57 -21.14 6.88 -1.07
CA GLY A 57 -22.33 7.49 -1.65
C GLY A 57 -23.61 6.69 -1.36
N LYS A 58 -24.73 7.08 -1.99
CA LYS A 58 -26.05 6.47 -1.72
C LYS A 58 -26.25 5.16 -2.49
N ASP A 59 -25.51 4.95 -3.56
CA ASP A 59 -25.60 3.78 -4.43
C ASP A 59 -24.38 2.86 -4.23
N TYR A 60 -24.56 1.57 -4.51
CA TYR A 60 -23.51 0.54 -4.38
C TYR A 60 -22.73 0.30 -5.70
N LEU A 61 -22.80 1.24 -6.64
CA LEU A 61 -22.33 1.04 -8.03
C LEU A 61 -20.90 1.51 -8.30
N GLY A 62 -20.17 1.98 -7.30
CA GLY A 62 -18.79 2.41 -7.47
C GLY A 62 -18.01 2.44 -6.16
N ASP A 63 -16.71 2.21 -6.28
CA ASP A 63 -15.75 2.23 -5.19
C ASP A 63 -14.82 3.45 -5.30
N ILE A 64 -14.21 3.85 -4.18
CA ILE A 64 -13.15 4.87 -4.16
C ILE A 64 -11.82 4.15 -3.92
N SER A 65 -10.92 4.24 -4.89
CA SER A 65 -9.56 3.70 -4.82
C SER A 65 -8.55 4.84 -4.80
N ILE A 66 -7.51 4.71 -3.98
CA ILE A 66 -6.43 5.70 -3.80
C ILE A 66 -5.09 4.98 -3.81
N ASP A 67 -4.08 5.61 -4.39
CA ASP A 67 -2.72 5.06 -4.47
C ASP A 67 -1.66 6.19 -4.49
N ASP A 68 -0.40 5.84 -4.25
CA ASP A 68 0.80 6.67 -4.42
C ASP A 68 0.84 8.04 -3.69
N PHE A 69 1.11 8.03 -2.38
CA PHE A 69 1.38 9.27 -1.63
C PHE A 69 2.81 9.77 -1.80
N THR A 70 2.98 10.95 -2.38
CA THR A 70 4.29 11.62 -2.51
C THR A 70 4.31 12.95 -1.77
N PHE A 71 5.37 13.18 -0.98
CA PHE A 71 5.61 14.47 -0.32
C PHE A 71 6.72 15.24 -1.04
N THR A 72 6.40 16.42 -1.58
CA THR A 72 7.36 17.35 -2.18
C THR A 72 7.61 18.54 -1.24
N THR A 73 8.84 19.06 -1.24
CA THR A 73 9.16 20.28 -0.45
C THR A 73 8.69 21.57 -1.12
N SER A 74 8.31 21.52 -2.39
CA SER A 74 7.73 22.63 -3.14
C SER A 74 6.21 22.69 -3.01
N ASN A 75 5.66 23.90 -2.98
CA ASN A 75 4.22 24.12 -3.16
C ASN A 75 3.77 23.59 -4.53
N CYS A 76 2.53 23.10 -4.57
CA CYS A 76 1.84 22.54 -5.72
C CYS A 76 0.42 23.11 -5.84
N SER A 77 -0.16 23.02 -7.04
CA SER A 77 -1.55 23.42 -7.27
C SER A 77 -2.50 22.31 -6.85
N ILE A 78 -3.75 22.66 -6.54
CA ILE A 78 -4.77 21.66 -6.22
C ILE A 78 -5.16 20.87 -7.47
N ARG A 79 -5.21 19.53 -7.38
CA ARG A 79 -5.68 18.64 -8.47
C ARG A 79 -6.74 17.66 -7.98
N PRO A 80 -7.72 17.26 -8.83
CA PRO A 80 -8.01 17.82 -10.15
C PRO A 80 -8.50 19.28 -10.09
N MET A 81 -8.04 20.11 -11.04
CA MET A 81 -8.32 21.54 -11.07
C MET A 81 -9.82 21.80 -11.35
N ASN A 82 -10.44 22.73 -10.61
CA ASN A 82 -11.88 23.08 -10.64
C ASN A 82 -12.85 22.08 -9.97
N ASP A 83 -12.40 20.88 -9.64
CA ASP A 83 -13.22 19.82 -9.02
C ASP A 83 -12.87 19.60 -7.55
N ALA A 84 -11.59 19.70 -7.22
CA ALA A 84 -11.12 19.61 -5.84
C ALA A 84 -11.20 20.96 -5.14
N VAL A 85 -11.77 20.98 -3.93
CA VAL A 85 -11.97 22.21 -3.15
C VAL A 85 -11.15 22.15 -1.84
N PRO A 86 -10.25 23.11 -1.59
CA PRO A 86 -9.62 23.26 -0.29
C PRO A 86 -10.56 24.00 0.67
N THR A 87 -10.69 23.52 1.90
CA THR A 87 -11.46 24.23 2.93
C THR A 87 -10.47 24.94 3.87
N GLU A 88 -10.34 26.25 3.68
CA GLU A 88 -9.55 27.22 4.45
C GLU A 88 -8.01 27.16 4.31
N ALA A 89 -7.48 28.13 3.55
CA ALA A 89 -6.07 28.47 3.50
C ALA A 89 -5.70 29.39 4.67
N THR A 90 -4.79 28.96 5.54
CA THR A 90 -4.08 29.90 6.44
C THR A 90 -2.77 30.31 5.78
N THR A 91 -2.74 31.52 5.24
CA THR A 91 -1.58 32.15 4.58
C THR A 91 -0.51 32.60 5.58
N LEU A 92 0.79 32.40 5.28
CA LEU A 92 1.95 33.29 5.59
C LEU A 92 3.25 32.75 4.91
N PRO A 93 4.33 33.55 4.73
CA PRO A 93 5.03 33.66 3.45
C PRO A 93 6.27 32.76 3.31
N SER A 94 6.50 32.39 2.06
CA SER A 94 7.58 31.55 1.54
C SER A 94 8.96 32.22 1.63
N THR A 95 9.90 31.58 2.32
CA THR A 95 11.34 31.77 2.09
C THR A 95 11.89 30.55 1.36
N LEU A 96 12.35 30.77 0.13
CA LEU A 96 12.94 29.76 -0.74
C LEU A 96 14.21 29.17 -0.09
N SER A 97 14.19 27.87 0.18
CA SER A 97 15.38 27.10 0.54
C SER A 97 15.58 26.00 -0.50
N THR A 98 16.70 26.09 -1.23
CA THR A 98 17.18 25.11 -2.19
C THR A 98 17.36 23.75 -1.51
N THR A 99 16.57 22.75 -1.91
CA THR A 99 16.70 21.38 -1.39
C THR A 99 17.33 20.49 -2.46
N THR A 100 18.49 19.90 -2.12
CA THR A 100 19.13 18.83 -2.89
C THR A 100 18.23 17.59 -2.88
N ILE A 101 17.79 17.14 -4.07
CA ILE A 101 16.93 15.96 -4.25
C ILE A 101 17.69 14.70 -3.76
N ARG A 102 17.15 14.00 -2.75
CA ARG A 102 17.57 12.62 -2.45
C ARG A 102 16.81 11.68 -3.37
N GLN A 103 17.57 11.00 -4.21
CA GLN A 103 17.13 10.04 -5.22
C GLN A 103 16.55 8.79 -4.54
N SER A 104 15.38 8.33 -5.03
CA SER A 104 14.80 7.05 -4.63
C SER A 104 15.74 5.92 -5.03
N THR A 105 16.32 5.22 -4.06
CA THR A 105 17.19 4.07 -4.32
C THR A 105 16.36 2.81 -4.28
N LEU A 106 16.29 2.08 -5.39
CA LEU A 106 15.65 0.75 -5.51
C LEU A 106 16.37 -0.34 -4.70
N ALA A 107 17.48 0.00 -4.06
CA ALA A 107 18.28 -0.89 -3.22
C ALA A 107 17.79 -0.88 -1.77
N PRO A 108 17.89 -2.02 -1.05
CA PRO A 108 17.65 -2.10 0.39
C PRO A 108 18.46 -1.04 1.15
N GLN A 109 17.82 -0.25 2.01
CA GLN A 109 18.48 0.81 2.79
C GLN A 109 18.94 0.32 4.17
N SER A 110 18.48 -0.86 4.57
CA SER A 110 18.79 -1.52 5.83
C SER A 110 19.10 -3.00 5.64
N PRO A 111 19.89 -3.65 6.52
CA PRO A 111 20.11 -5.10 6.46
C PRO A 111 18.83 -5.94 6.59
N TRP A 112 17.76 -5.37 7.18
CA TRP A 112 16.46 -6.05 7.32
C TRP A 112 15.51 -5.81 6.15
N ASP A 113 15.83 -4.84 5.28
CA ASP A 113 15.03 -4.55 4.09
C ASP A 113 15.26 -5.66 3.07
N CYS A 114 14.17 -6.09 2.43
CA CYS A 114 14.25 -7.11 1.41
C CYS A 114 13.34 -6.79 0.23
N ASN A 115 13.94 -6.60 -0.94
CA ASN A 115 13.24 -6.41 -2.21
C ASN A 115 13.30 -7.65 -3.11
N PHE A 116 13.96 -8.73 -2.68
CA PHE A 116 14.05 -10.03 -3.37
C PHE A 116 14.74 -10.04 -4.74
N GLU A 117 15.31 -8.93 -5.21
CA GLU A 117 15.84 -8.77 -6.58
C GLU A 117 17.02 -9.68 -6.95
N GLN A 118 17.56 -10.43 -5.98
CA GLN A 118 18.55 -11.48 -6.20
C GLN A 118 17.91 -12.86 -6.47
N GLY A 119 16.59 -12.95 -6.54
CA GLY A 119 15.84 -14.19 -6.75
C GLY A 119 15.91 -15.17 -5.56
N VAL A 120 16.23 -14.66 -4.37
CA VAL A 120 16.34 -15.44 -3.13
C VAL A 120 15.84 -14.60 -1.94
N LEU A 121 15.57 -15.26 -0.80
CA LEU A 121 15.36 -14.53 0.45
C LEU A 121 16.63 -13.75 0.82
N CYS A 122 16.45 -12.54 1.34
CA CYS A 122 17.58 -11.74 1.83
C CYS A 122 18.24 -12.42 3.03
N PRO A 123 19.54 -12.18 3.29
CA PRO A 123 20.30 -12.91 4.31
C PRO A 123 19.70 -12.90 5.72
N THR A 124 18.98 -11.83 6.06
CA THR A 124 18.33 -11.64 7.37
C THR A 124 16.95 -12.31 7.48
N TRP A 125 16.53 -13.04 6.45
CA TRP A 125 15.26 -13.76 6.39
C TRP A 125 15.49 -15.23 6.07
N SER A 126 14.74 -16.11 6.72
CA SER A 126 14.83 -17.56 6.51
C SER A 126 13.45 -18.22 6.53
N HIS A 127 13.35 -19.43 5.98
CA HIS A 127 12.11 -20.21 6.08
C HIS A 127 11.92 -20.75 7.50
N ASP A 128 10.68 -20.67 7.99
CA ASP A 128 10.32 -21.28 9.27
C ASP A 128 10.30 -22.81 9.14
N ASN A 129 11.02 -23.52 10.01
CA ASN A 129 11.05 -24.99 10.00
C ASN A 129 9.73 -25.62 10.49
N ASP A 130 8.88 -24.85 11.17
CA ASP A 130 7.56 -25.31 11.62
C ASP A 130 6.47 -25.14 10.54
N ALA A 131 6.82 -24.63 9.35
CA ALA A 131 5.90 -24.45 8.24
C ALA A 131 5.74 -25.74 7.42
N ASP A 132 4.57 -25.89 6.79
CA ASP A 132 4.24 -27.06 5.99
C ASP A 132 4.96 -27.03 4.63
N PHE A 133 5.25 -25.83 4.11
CA PHE A 133 6.02 -25.61 2.88
C PHE A 133 6.67 -24.22 2.85
N ARG A 134 7.39 -23.93 1.75
CA ARG A 134 8.29 -22.77 1.62
C ARG A 134 7.77 -21.75 0.59
N TRP A 135 8.06 -20.48 0.86
CA TRP A 135 7.85 -19.39 -0.10
C TRP A 135 8.81 -19.60 -1.26
N ALA A 136 8.36 -19.32 -2.48
CA ALA A 136 9.18 -19.44 -3.68
C ALA A 136 9.44 -18.06 -4.28
N PRO A 137 10.66 -17.77 -4.76
CA PRO A 137 10.92 -16.59 -5.55
C PRO A 137 10.25 -16.72 -6.92
N LYS A 138 9.79 -15.60 -7.48
CA LYS A 138 9.05 -15.56 -8.74
C LYS A 138 9.26 -14.24 -9.48
N GLN A 139 9.32 -14.38 -10.80
CA GLN A 139 9.23 -13.31 -11.79
C GLN A 139 7.95 -13.50 -12.61
N GLY A 140 7.38 -12.39 -13.07
CA GLY A 140 6.19 -12.38 -13.90
C GLY A 140 4.97 -13.04 -13.25
N GLN A 141 4.07 -13.57 -14.07
CA GLN A 141 2.80 -14.15 -13.62
C GLN A 141 2.96 -15.47 -12.87
N THR A 142 2.17 -15.68 -11.81
CA THR A 142 2.08 -16.95 -11.07
C THR A 142 1.62 -18.12 -11.96
N PRO A 143 1.94 -19.38 -11.62
CA PRO A 143 1.55 -20.56 -12.41
C PRO A 143 0.03 -20.70 -12.63
N SER A 144 -0.75 -20.38 -11.59
CA SER A 144 -2.20 -20.46 -11.66
C SER A 144 -2.80 -19.32 -12.50
N MET A 145 -3.82 -19.67 -13.30
CA MET A 145 -4.51 -18.71 -14.16
C MET A 145 -5.35 -17.75 -13.34
N ASN A 146 -5.34 -16.46 -13.71
CA ASN A 146 -6.11 -15.42 -13.03
C ASN A 146 -5.83 -15.27 -11.53
N THR A 147 -4.60 -15.56 -11.09
CA THR A 147 -4.14 -15.33 -9.72
C THR A 147 -2.86 -14.52 -9.73
N GLY A 148 -2.53 -13.93 -8.58
CA GLY A 148 -1.22 -13.32 -8.34
C GLY A 148 -0.88 -12.12 -9.25
N PRO A 149 0.28 -11.50 -9.03
CA PRO A 149 0.72 -10.36 -9.81
C PRO A 149 1.30 -10.80 -11.17
N THR A 150 1.22 -9.92 -12.17
CA THR A 150 1.93 -10.09 -13.46
C THR A 150 3.34 -9.51 -13.44
N ALA A 151 3.65 -8.68 -12.44
CA ALA A 151 4.88 -7.92 -12.31
C ALA A 151 5.22 -7.71 -10.83
N ASP A 152 6.51 -7.63 -10.52
CA ASP A 152 6.99 -7.29 -9.18
C ASP A 152 6.61 -5.86 -8.79
N HIS A 153 6.64 -5.56 -7.48
CA HIS A 153 6.35 -4.20 -7.01
C HIS A 153 7.55 -3.24 -7.15
N THR A 154 8.78 -3.73 -6.96
CA THR A 154 10.00 -2.90 -6.91
C THR A 154 10.24 -2.12 -8.21
N TYR A 155 10.15 -2.81 -9.35
CA TYR A 155 10.35 -2.24 -10.68
C TYR A 155 9.03 -2.08 -11.45
N GLY A 156 7.95 -2.74 -11.02
CA GLY A 156 6.70 -2.75 -11.78
C GLY A 156 6.81 -3.56 -13.07
N THR A 157 7.73 -4.53 -13.13
CA THR A 157 8.02 -5.28 -14.38
C THR A 157 7.89 -6.78 -14.20
N SER A 158 7.83 -7.54 -15.29
CA SER A 158 7.88 -9.00 -15.23
C SER A 158 9.26 -9.53 -14.82
N ASP A 159 10.29 -8.70 -14.87
CA ASP A 159 11.69 -9.11 -14.69
C ASP A 159 12.19 -8.88 -13.25
N GLY A 160 11.48 -8.11 -12.43
CA GLY A 160 11.80 -8.01 -11.01
C GLY A 160 11.26 -9.21 -10.22
N TRP A 161 11.74 -9.34 -8.99
CA TRP A 161 11.47 -10.51 -8.17
C TRP A 161 10.54 -10.20 -7.00
N TYR A 162 9.66 -11.15 -6.72
CA TYR A 162 8.88 -11.20 -5.49
C TYR A 162 8.90 -12.63 -4.95
N ILE A 163 8.46 -12.80 -3.71
CA ILE A 163 8.17 -14.13 -3.17
C ILE A 163 6.67 -14.38 -3.19
N TYR A 164 6.29 -15.61 -3.50
CA TYR A 164 4.90 -16.03 -3.52
C TYR A 164 4.74 -17.41 -2.88
N MET A 165 3.50 -17.73 -2.56
CA MET A 165 3.08 -19.08 -2.22
C MET A 165 1.94 -19.46 -3.17
N GLU A 166 2.08 -20.60 -3.84
CA GLU A 166 1.01 -21.15 -4.67
C GLU A 166 -0.06 -21.69 -3.73
N ALA A 167 -1.25 -21.09 -3.76
CA ALA A 167 -2.38 -21.51 -2.93
C ALA A 167 -3.17 -22.65 -3.58
N SER A 168 -3.07 -22.78 -4.91
CA SER A 168 -3.79 -23.77 -5.70
C SER A 168 -3.10 -25.15 -5.62
N PHE A 169 -3.63 -26.15 -6.33
CA PHE A 169 -3.05 -27.50 -6.37
C PHE A 169 -1.53 -27.47 -6.66
N PRO A 170 -0.69 -28.22 -5.92
CA PRO A 170 -1.02 -29.32 -4.99
C PRO A 170 -1.28 -28.91 -3.52
N GLN A 171 -1.26 -27.62 -3.18
CA GLN A 171 -1.45 -27.18 -1.80
C GLN A 171 -2.87 -27.48 -1.31
N GLN A 172 -2.95 -27.86 -0.03
CA GLN A 172 -4.19 -28.24 0.63
C GLN A 172 -4.61 -27.16 1.64
N TYR A 173 -5.91 -27.13 1.92
CA TYR A 173 -6.49 -26.26 2.94
C TYR A 173 -5.75 -26.37 4.27
N ASN A 174 -5.48 -25.23 4.92
CA ASN A 174 -4.74 -25.06 6.18
C ASN A 174 -3.23 -25.35 6.16
N GLN A 175 -2.62 -25.66 5.02
CA GLN A 175 -1.15 -25.69 4.96
C GLN A 175 -0.59 -24.27 5.06
N ARG A 176 0.50 -24.11 5.84
CA ARG A 176 1.10 -22.82 6.15
C ARG A 176 2.46 -22.69 5.51
N CYS A 177 2.70 -21.53 4.94
CA CYS A 177 3.97 -21.11 4.42
C CYS A 177 4.48 -19.92 5.24
N ARG A 178 5.67 -20.00 5.82
CA ARG A 178 6.19 -18.94 6.72
C ARG A 178 7.66 -18.63 6.46
N ILE A 179 7.99 -17.36 6.62
CA ILE A 179 9.36 -16.86 6.74
C ILE A 179 9.50 -16.14 8.07
N VAL A 180 10.72 -16.12 8.59
CA VAL A 180 11.10 -15.47 9.85
C VAL A 180 12.33 -14.61 9.60
N SER A 181 12.32 -13.40 10.15
CA SER A 181 13.53 -12.58 10.19
C SER A 181 14.50 -13.11 11.25
N GLU A 182 15.75 -12.66 11.18
CA GLU A 182 16.65 -12.68 12.33
C GLU A 182 16.06 -11.89 13.52
N GLU A 183 16.66 -12.05 14.70
CA GLU A 183 16.26 -11.30 15.89
C GLU A 183 16.55 -9.81 15.73
N ILE A 184 15.54 -8.97 15.98
CA ILE A 184 15.63 -7.52 15.84
C ILE A 184 15.48 -6.86 17.21
N GLN A 185 16.28 -5.83 17.48
CA GLN A 185 16.21 -5.05 18.71
C GLN A 185 15.69 -3.62 18.46
N GLY A 186 15.00 -3.09 19.47
CA GLY A 186 14.44 -1.74 19.47
C GLY A 186 13.09 -1.61 18.74
N GLN A 187 12.52 -0.41 18.75
CA GLN A 187 11.27 -0.12 18.06
C GLN A 187 11.49 -0.11 16.54
N LYS A 188 10.65 -0.84 15.81
CA LYS A 188 10.62 -0.88 14.33
C LYS A 188 9.20 -0.68 13.82
N CYS A 189 9.09 -0.15 12.61
CA CYS A 189 7.86 -0.11 11.84
C CYS A 189 8.07 -1.00 10.61
N LEU A 190 7.43 -2.17 10.60
CA LEU A 190 7.43 -3.06 9.44
C LEU A 190 6.47 -2.48 8.39
N GLN A 191 6.95 -2.33 7.16
CA GLN A 191 6.14 -1.98 6.00
C GLN A 191 6.45 -2.99 4.90
N PHE A 192 5.42 -3.46 4.21
CA PHE A 192 5.58 -4.45 3.14
C PHE A 192 4.49 -4.26 2.09
N TRP A 193 4.74 -4.78 0.90
CA TRP A 193 3.75 -4.86 -0.17
C TRP A 193 3.25 -6.30 -0.29
N TYR A 194 1.95 -6.48 -0.47
CA TYR A 194 1.31 -7.78 -0.64
C TYR A 194 0.35 -7.77 -1.83
N TYR A 195 0.14 -8.94 -2.42
CA TYR A 195 -0.79 -9.14 -3.52
C TYR A 195 -1.66 -10.37 -3.21
N MET A 196 -2.94 -10.15 -2.94
CA MET A 196 -3.87 -11.19 -2.53
C MET A 196 -5.06 -11.21 -3.48
N TYR A 197 -4.91 -11.83 -4.65
CA TYR A 197 -5.95 -11.92 -5.69
C TYR A 197 -6.04 -13.34 -6.21
N GLY A 198 -7.26 -13.86 -6.27
CA GLY A 198 -7.55 -15.22 -6.69
C GLY A 198 -8.45 -15.95 -5.69
N MET A 199 -9.21 -16.93 -6.21
CA MET A 199 -10.23 -17.65 -5.43
C MET A 199 -9.68 -18.49 -4.28
N ASP A 200 -8.44 -18.96 -4.39
CA ASP A 200 -7.79 -19.83 -3.40
C ASP A 200 -6.96 -19.03 -2.37
N VAL A 201 -6.88 -17.70 -2.50
CA VAL A 201 -6.23 -16.85 -1.51
C VAL A 201 -7.06 -16.83 -0.23
N ASP A 202 -6.44 -17.19 0.88
CA ASP A 202 -7.13 -17.28 2.17
C ASP A 202 -6.67 -16.24 3.19
N THR A 203 -5.49 -16.38 3.82
CA THR A 203 -5.11 -15.49 4.92
C THR A 203 -3.61 -15.19 4.93
N LEU A 204 -3.26 -13.90 5.04
CA LEU A 204 -1.90 -13.43 5.32
C LEU A 204 -1.86 -12.82 6.73
N ASN A 205 -0.95 -13.30 7.56
CA ASN A 205 -0.77 -12.85 8.94
C ASN A 205 0.67 -12.39 9.19
N VAL A 206 0.81 -11.34 9.99
CA VAL A 206 2.09 -10.93 10.59
C VAL A 206 2.04 -11.26 12.08
N TYR A 207 3.09 -11.92 12.57
CA TYR A 207 3.23 -12.30 13.98
C TYR A 207 4.47 -11.65 14.59
N ILE A 208 4.43 -11.47 15.91
CA ILE A 208 5.62 -11.18 16.72
C ILE A 208 6.01 -12.48 17.44
N LYS A 209 7.28 -12.89 17.32
CA LYS A 209 7.85 -14.06 17.99
C LYS A 209 8.91 -13.61 19.00
N VAL A 210 8.74 -13.97 20.27
CA VAL A 210 9.64 -13.59 21.38
C VAL A 210 10.10 -14.84 22.11
N ASN A 211 11.42 -15.03 22.27
CA ASN A 211 12.00 -16.21 22.92
C ASN A 211 11.43 -17.52 22.37
N ASN A 212 11.38 -17.63 21.03
CA ASN A 212 10.79 -18.73 20.28
C ASN A 212 9.26 -18.94 20.45
N ASN A 213 8.57 -18.10 21.23
CA ASN A 213 7.12 -18.15 21.41
C ASN A 213 6.43 -17.19 20.42
N MET A 214 5.57 -17.73 19.57
CA MET A 214 4.77 -16.96 18.62
C MET A 214 3.49 -16.45 19.28
N GLY A 215 3.28 -15.13 19.23
CA GLY A 215 2.07 -14.50 19.76
C GLY A 215 0.84 -14.65 18.84
N LYS A 216 -0.21 -13.89 19.17
CA LYS A 216 -1.36 -13.68 18.26
C LYS A 216 -0.92 -12.84 17.04
N PRO A 217 -1.63 -12.93 15.90
CA PRO A 217 -1.33 -12.07 14.76
C PRO A 217 -1.50 -10.59 15.14
N VAL A 218 -0.55 -9.75 14.76
CA VAL A 218 -0.58 -8.29 14.95
C VAL A 218 -1.14 -7.55 13.74
N TRP A 219 -1.18 -8.22 12.59
CA TRP A 219 -1.79 -7.75 11.35
C TRP A 219 -2.32 -8.94 10.56
N THR A 220 -3.49 -8.77 9.94
CA THR A 220 -4.14 -9.81 9.15
C THR A 220 -4.87 -9.21 7.95
N ARG A 221 -4.79 -9.90 6.81
CA ARG A 221 -5.71 -9.75 5.66
C ARG A 221 -6.21 -11.12 5.24
N THR A 222 -7.43 -11.15 4.73
CA THR A 222 -8.13 -12.39 4.38
C THR A 222 -8.83 -12.25 3.05
N ARG A 223 -8.91 -13.35 2.30
CA ARG A 223 -9.57 -13.47 1.00
C ARG A 223 -8.94 -12.59 -0.06
N ASP A 224 -9.61 -12.53 -1.21
CA ASP A 224 -9.27 -11.62 -2.31
C ASP A 224 -9.32 -10.15 -1.83
N GLN A 225 -8.30 -9.39 -2.19
CA GLN A 225 -8.08 -7.97 -1.88
C GLN A 225 -7.96 -7.11 -3.15
N GLY A 226 -8.28 -7.68 -4.31
CA GLY A 226 -8.20 -7.03 -5.62
C GLY A 226 -6.89 -7.28 -6.35
N LYS A 227 -6.93 -7.07 -7.68
CA LYS A 227 -5.83 -7.32 -8.62
C LYS A 227 -4.76 -6.21 -8.60
N GLN A 228 -4.21 -5.89 -7.43
CA GLN A 228 -3.22 -4.83 -7.24
C GLN A 228 -2.28 -5.13 -6.06
N TRP A 229 -1.08 -4.53 -6.09
CA TRP A 229 -0.20 -4.51 -4.93
C TRP A 229 -0.76 -3.55 -3.88
N LEU A 230 -0.82 -3.98 -2.63
CA LEU A 230 -1.31 -3.18 -1.50
C LEU A 230 -0.24 -3.08 -0.42
N LYS A 231 -0.21 -1.96 0.30
CA LYS A 231 0.73 -1.74 1.39
C LYS A 231 0.15 -2.18 2.74
N GLY A 232 0.96 -2.91 3.51
CA GLY A 232 0.64 -3.45 4.85
C GLY A 232 1.23 -2.66 5.99
#